data_AF-A0A090QLL2-F1
#
_entry.id   AF-A0A090QLL2-F1
#
_cell.length_a   1.000
_cell.length_b   1.000
_cell.length_c   1.000
_cell.angle_alpha   90.00
_cell.angle_beta   90.00
_cell.angle_gamma   90.00
#
_symmetry.space_group_name_H-M   'P 1'
#
loop_
_entity.id
_entity.type
_entity.pdbx_description
1 polymer ?
#
loop_
_entity_poly.entity_id
_entity_poly.type
_entity_poly.pdbx_seq_one_letter_code
_entity_poly.pdbx_strand_id
1 'polypeptide(L)'
;MQTSLIDSLRSCHIETYVPKTISAEWAGAFVMYAAEWWRKEFNGGHWSWEPIFKSLHIQDTDLAANQRNTLIEAGFRFWRRPILRNGQGRMFLGTVAVEGGLPLNLITNENNKLSHYFELVIKDFGKFALSNPNAVAIAQAHDHCIAPSFRTDAVYSVVGKIAEAIFQLTDQYGLDEQHDPLRFLDAVAPDWPATLPLNIDHDVAKGLLNRALGQAIAVQRRLPHSVRLIRRLTQTYNPHAFVADDFQQAEQSWTYQLAISLRTRLNAQYVQQLFGMQVMPERFSLFAMGKKPLLLAKAFRPKNNTERYLLDVMTSELPDDWFDCEIQLMARGMMAKHGTPRCWAAVL
;
A
#
# COMPACT_ATOMS: atom_id res chain seq x y z
N MET A 1 18.36 21.14 -14.34
CA MET A 1 17.70 20.74 -15.61
C MET A 1 16.82 21.86 -16.18
N GLN A 2 15.79 22.32 -15.46
CA GLN A 2 14.95 23.46 -15.89
C GLN A 2 15.77 24.69 -16.28
N THR A 3 16.69 25.14 -15.41
CA THR A 3 17.59 26.27 -15.66
C THR A 3 18.41 26.07 -16.93
N SER A 4 18.96 24.88 -17.12
CA SER A 4 19.76 24.54 -18.31
C SER A 4 18.94 24.58 -19.61
N LEU A 5 17.68 24.14 -19.57
CA LEU A 5 16.76 24.27 -20.71
C LEU A 5 16.43 25.73 -21.00
N ILE A 6 16.16 26.53 -19.96
CA ILE A 6 15.91 27.98 -20.08
C ILE A 6 17.14 28.69 -20.65
N ASP A 7 18.34 28.40 -20.17
CA ASP A 7 19.58 29.04 -20.65
C ASP A 7 19.89 28.64 -22.11
N SER A 8 19.57 27.40 -22.49
CA SER A 8 19.64 26.93 -23.88
C SER A 8 18.64 27.65 -24.80
N LEU A 9 17.42 27.94 -24.31
CA LEU A 9 16.41 28.74 -25.04
C LEU A 9 16.76 30.24 -25.11
N ARG A 10 17.49 30.77 -24.12
CA ARG A 10 18.01 32.15 -24.20
C ARG A 10 19.15 32.28 -25.22
N SER A 11 19.95 31.23 -25.33
CA SER A 11 21.10 31.19 -26.24
C SER A 11 20.69 30.94 -27.70
N CYS A 12 19.56 30.27 -27.94
CA CYS A 12 19.03 29.98 -29.28
C CYS A 12 17.50 30.03 -29.28
N HIS A 13 16.88 30.56 -30.35
CA HIS A 13 15.43 30.58 -30.49
C HIS A 13 14.82 29.18 -30.50
N ILE A 14 13.57 29.04 -30.02
CA ILE A 14 12.88 27.76 -29.91
C ILE A 14 12.74 27.02 -31.25
N GLU A 15 12.63 27.75 -32.37
CA GLU A 15 12.55 27.20 -33.72
C GLU A 15 13.79 26.37 -34.10
N THR A 16 14.95 26.68 -33.51
CA THR A 16 16.20 25.90 -33.65
C THR A 16 16.00 24.45 -33.19
N TYR A 17 15.08 24.23 -32.26
CA TYR A 17 14.77 22.95 -31.68
C TYR A 17 13.51 22.31 -32.32
N VAL A 18 12.91 22.93 -33.35
CA VAL A 18 11.66 22.47 -33.97
C VAL A 18 11.39 23.04 -35.39
N PRO A 19 11.64 22.39 -36.56
CA PRO A 19 12.53 21.29 -36.98
C PRO A 19 13.42 21.57 -38.25
N LYS A 20 14.61 20.94 -38.32
CA LYS A 20 15.23 20.18 -39.48
C LYS A 20 16.57 19.54 -39.07
N THR A 21 17.13 19.98 -37.95
CA THR A 21 18.23 19.32 -37.23
C THR A 21 17.98 19.45 -35.73
N ILE A 22 16.99 18.70 -35.21
CA ILE A 22 16.75 18.61 -33.77
C ILE A 22 18.00 18.03 -33.12
N SER A 23 18.56 18.72 -32.11
CA SER A 23 19.42 18.05 -31.13
C SER A 23 18.56 17.01 -30.42
N ALA A 24 18.84 15.73 -30.69
CA ALA A 24 18.11 14.62 -30.09
C ALA A 24 18.25 14.67 -28.55
N GLU A 25 19.38 15.19 -28.07
CA GLU A 25 19.68 15.45 -26.66
C GLU A 25 18.74 16.49 -26.07
N TRP A 26 18.50 17.61 -26.76
CA TRP A 26 17.57 18.64 -26.27
C TRP A 26 16.14 18.12 -26.20
N ALA A 27 15.68 17.39 -27.24
CA ALA A 27 14.37 16.77 -27.23
C ALA A 27 14.23 15.73 -26.10
N GLY A 28 15.28 14.94 -25.88
CA GLY A 28 15.37 14.00 -24.75
C GLY A 28 15.28 14.71 -23.40
N ALA A 29 16.04 15.80 -23.24
CA ALA A 29 15.99 16.62 -22.04
C ALA A 29 14.61 17.23 -21.82
N PHE A 30 13.96 17.75 -22.87
CA PHE A 30 12.61 18.31 -22.75
C PHE A 30 11.60 17.28 -22.24
N VAL A 31 11.53 16.07 -22.80
CA VAL A 31 10.54 15.06 -22.35
C VAL A 31 10.82 14.53 -20.95
N MET A 32 12.09 14.44 -20.56
CA MET A 32 12.46 14.08 -19.18
C MET A 32 12.10 15.21 -18.21
N TYR A 33 12.32 16.47 -18.58
CA TYR A 33 11.84 17.61 -17.79
C TYR A 33 10.31 17.61 -17.69
N ALA A 34 9.59 17.38 -18.78
CA ALA A 34 8.13 17.34 -18.80
C ALA A 34 7.59 16.22 -17.88
N ALA A 35 8.25 15.06 -17.85
CA ALA A 35 7.92 13.94 -16.96
C ALA A 35 8.15 14.32 -15.49
N GLU A 36 9.27 14.97 -15.16
CA GLU A 36 9.53 15.45 -13.80
C GLU A 36 8.59 16.59 -13.38
N TRP A 37 8.27 17.51 -14.30
CA TRP A 37 7.26 18.55 -14.07
C TRP A 37 5.90 17.91 -13.79
N TRP A 38 5.51 16.90 -14.57
CA TRP A 38 4.27 16.16 -14.32
C TRP A 38 4.25 15.54 -12.92
N ARG A 39 5.35 14.88 -12.54
CA ARG A 39 5.48 14.25 -11.23
C ARG A 39 5.40 15.25 -10.07
N LYS A 40 6.08 16.41 -10.19
CA LYS A 40 6.26 17.35 -9.07
C LYS A 40 5.24 18.49 -9.03
N GLU A 41 4.81 18.98 -10.17
CA GLU A 41 4.06 20.24 -10.28
C GLU A 41 2.59 20.04 -10.65
N PHE A 42 2.24 18.93 -11.32
CA PHE A 42 0.86 18.71 -11.75
C PHE A 42 -0.10 18.61 -10.55
N ASN A 43 -1.04 19.56 -10.48
CA ASN A 43 -1.98 19.72 -9.38
C ASN A 43 -3.44 19.42 -9.77
N GLY A 44 -3.66 18.80 -10.93
CA GLY A 44 -4.97 18.40 -11.42
C GLY A 44 -5.54 19.32 -12.51
N GLY A 45 -6.82 19.14 -12.82
CA GLY A 45 -7.49 19.90 -13.89
C GLY A 45 -7.30 19.31 -15.29
N HIS A 46 -7.51 20.14 -16.31
CA HIS A 46 -7.42 19.72 -17.71
C HIS A 46 -5.97 19.44 -18.11
N TRP A 47 -5.78 18.33 -18.81
CA TRP A 47 -4.48 17.93 -19.33
C TRP A 47 -4.07 18.89 -20.45
N SER A 48 -3.12 19.77 -20.15
CA SER A 48 -2.60 20.76 -21.10
C SER A 48 -1.08 20.77 -21.07
N TRP A 49 -0.50 21.13 -22.22
CA TRP A 49 0.92 21.41 -22.34
C TRP A 49 1.31 22.81 -21.86
N GLU A 50 0.35 23.74 -21.86
CA GLU A 50 0.56 25.15 -21.50
C GLU A 50 1.34 25.29 -20.18
N PRO A 51 1.01 24.58 -19.07
CA PRO A 51 1.75 24.74 -17.82
C PRO A 51 3.23 24.32 -17.90
N ILE A 52 3.53 23.28 -18.69
CA ILE A 52 4.90 22.75 -18.89
C ILE A 52 5.73 23.71 -19.75
N PHE A 53 5.12 24.31 -20.78
CA PHE A 53 5.81 25.29 -21.62
C PHE A 53 6.01 26.61 -20.88
N LYS A 54 4.98 27.06 -20.16
CA LYS A 54 5.04 28.27 -19.35
C LYS A 54 6.13 28.21 -18.28
N SER A 55 6.36 27.05 -17.66
CA SER A 55 7.46 26.87 -16.70
C SER A 55 8.86 26.92 -17.33
N LEU A 56 8.95 26.84 -18.66
CA LEU A 56 10.17 27.06 -19.45
C LEU A 56 10.19 28.43 -20.15
N HIS A 57 9.23 29.32 -19.83
CA HIS A 57 9.04 30.62 -20.50
C HIS A 57 8.73 30.53 -21.99
N ILE A 58 8.11 29.43 -22.43
CA ILE A 58 7.63 29.23 -23.79
C ILE A 58 6.12 29.55 -23.80
N GLN A 59 5.70 30.42 -24.71
CA GLN A 59 4.28 30.75 -24.91
C GLN A 59 3.62 29.72 -25.83
N ASP A 60 2.30 29.53 -25.70
CA ASP A 60 1.55 28.61 -26.55
C ASP A 60 1.58 28.99 -28.05
N THR A 61 1.83 30.28 -28.35
CA THR A 61 1.99 30.78 -29.72
C THR A 61 3.35 30.45 -30.32
N ASP A 62 4.35 30.12 -29.51
CA ASP A 62 5.73 29.92 -29.96
C ASP A 62 5.92 28.56 -30.65
N LEU A 63 4.94 27.66 -30.51
CA LEU A 63 5.04 26.28 -30.94
C LEU A 63 3.72 25.77 -31.52
N ALA A 64 3.68 25.61 -32.84
CA ALA A 64 2.55 24.98 -33.50
C ALA A 64 2.39 23.51 -33.06
N ALA A 65 1.16 22.97 -33.10
CA ALA A 65 0.87 21.62 -32.59
C ALA A 65 1.71 20.52 -33.30
N ASN A 66 2.00 20.68 -34.59
CA ASN A 66 2.84 19.74 -35.36
C ASN A 66 4.31 19.78 -34.91
N GLN A 67 4.85 20.99 -34.69
CA GLN A 67 6.19 21.23 -34.17
C GLN A 67 6.33 20.58 -32.79
N ARG A 68 5.39 20.87 -31.88
CA ARG A 68 5.35 20.27 -30.55
C ARG A 68 5.35 18.74 -30.60
N ASN A 69 4.47 18.15 -31.41
CA ASN A 69 4.38 16.70 -31.53
C ASN A 69 5.69 16.07 -32.06
N THR A 70 6.36 16.76 -32.99
CA THR A 70 7.66 16.33 -33.55
C THR A 70 8.76 16.36 -32.49
N LEU A 71 8.81 17.42 -31.68
CA LEU A 71 9.74 17.56 -30.56
C LEU A 71 9.56 16.42 -29.55
N ILE A 72 8.32 16.17 -29.12
CA ILE A 72 8.02 15.14 -28.12
C ILE A 72 8.36 13.74 -28.66
N GLU A 73 8.03 13.47 -29.92
CA GLU A 73 8.36 12.21 -30.58
C GLU A 73 9.88 11.98 -30.68
N ALA A 74 10.64 13.02 -31.02
CA ALA A 74 12.09 12.95 -31.02
C ALA A 74 12.65 12.67 -29.62
N GLY A 75 12.08 13.28 -28.58
CA GLY A 75 12.50 13.10 -27.20
C GLY A 75 12.26 11.69 -26.67
N PHE A 76 11.07 11.13 -26.89
CA PHE A 76 10.81 9.74 -26.49
C PHE A 76 11.64 8.75 -27.29
N ARG A 77 11.89 9.02 -28.57
CA ARG A 77 12.79 8.21 -29.39
C ARG A 77 14.24 8.23 -28.86
N PHE A 78 14.74 9.37 -28.38
CA PHE A 78 16.07 9.47 -27.75
C PHE A 78 16.21 8.49 -26.58
N TRP A 79 15.20 8.44 -25.70
CA TRP A 79 15.15 7.51 -24.56
C TRP A 79 14.70 6.09 -24.91
N ARG A 80 14.44 5.80 -26.20
CA ARG A 80 13.89 4.52 -26.68
C ARG A 80 12.57 4.13 -26.00
N ARG A 81 11.70 5.11 -25.73
CA ARG A 81 10.37 4.90 -25.14
C ARG A 81 9.28 5.02 -26.21
N PRO A 82 8.30 4.11 -26.28
CA PRO A 82 7.21 4.20 -27.24
C PRO A 82 6.20 5.27 -26.83
N ILE A 83 5.61 5.97 -27.82
CA ILE A 83 4.45 6.84 -27.57
C ILE A 83 3.21 5.97 -27.38
N LEU A 84 2.51 6.19 -26.26
CA LEU A 84 1.25 5.51 -25.95
C LEU A 84 0.16 5.86 -26.97
N ARG A 85 -0.76 4.92 -27.18
CA ARG A 85 -1.91 5.09 -28.08
C ARG A 85 -3.19 4.65 -27.39
N ASN A 86 -4.29 5.32 -27.70
CA ASN A 86 -5.65 4.89 -27.34
C ASN A 86 -6.55 4.87 -28.59
N GLY A 87 -7.84 4.61 -28.41
CA GLY A 87 -8.83 4.62 -29.50
C GLY A 87 -8.97 5.95 -30.26
N GLN A 88 -8.38 7.05 -29.75
CA GLN A 88 -8.39 8.38 -30.37
C GLN A 88 -7.04 8.77 -31.00
N GLY A 89 -6.00 7.94 -30.86
CA GLY A 89 -4.69 8.15 -31.49
C GLY A 89 -3.52 8.22 -30.50
N ARG A 90 -2.48 8.98 -30.87
CA ARG A 90 -1.23 9.12 -30.08
C ARG A 90 -1.46 9.99 -28.85
N MET A 91 -1.06 9.48 -27.69
CA MET A 91 -1.21 10.14 -26.39
C MET A 91 0.12 10.75 -25.94
N PHE A 92 0.54 11.87 -26.55
CA PHE A 92 1.82 12.50 -26.21
C PHE A 92 1.92 12.92 -24.73
N LEU A 93 0.95 13.70 -24.25
CA LEU A 93 0.93 14.14 -22.86
C LEU A 93 0.65 12.97 -21.91
N GLY A 94 -0.14 11.99 -22.35
CA GLY A 94 -0.33 10.74 -21.59
C GLY A 94 0.94 9.90 -21.48
N THR A 95 1.81 9.93 -22.48
CA THR A 95 3.13 9.27 -22.41
C THR A 95 4.00 9.98 -21.39
N VAL A 96 4.05 11.32 -21.39
CA VAL A 96 4.75 12.10 -20.34
C VAL A 96 4.21 11.76 -18.96
N ALA A 97 2.89 11.69 -18.80
CA ALA A 97 2.27 11.34 -17.53
C ALA A 97 2.67 9.95 -17.02
N VAL A 98 2.69 8.95 -17.90
CA VAL A 98 3.09 7.58 -17.54
C VAL A 98 4.57 7.48 -17.23
N GLU A 99 5.42 8.17 -17.99
CA GLU A 99 6.87 8.20 -17.77
C GLU A 99 7.26 9.01 -16.53
N GLY A 100 6.53 10.07 -16.19
CA GLY A 100 6.68 10.83 -14.96
C GLY A 100 6.13 10.12 -13.73
N GLY A 101 5.24 9.15 -13.93
CA GLY A 101 4.60 8.40 -12.86
C GLY A 101 3.53 9.23 -12.13
N LEU A 102 3.38 8.95 -10.84
CA LEU A 102 2.29 9.51 -10.06
C LEU A 102 2.53 10.99 -9.72
N PRO A 103 1.55 11.88 -9.98
CA PRO A 103 1.65 13.29 -9.62
C PRO A 103 1.57 13.47 -8.10
N LEU A 104 2.68 13.86 -7.50
CA LEU A 104 2.86 13.93 -6.04
C LEU A 104 1.94 14.95 -5.38
N ASN A 105 1.73 16.10 -6.01
CA ASN A 105 0.80 17.13 -5.52
C ASN A 105 -0.66 16.65 -5.45
N LEU A 106 -1.05 15.71 -6.33
CA LEU A 106 -2.39 15.14 -6.27
C LEU A 106 -2.54 14.08 -5.19
N ILE A 107 -1.47 13.34 -4.93
CA ILE A 107 -1.44 12.39 -3.83
C ILE A 107 -1.51 13.14 -2.50
N THR A 108 -0.86 14.30 -2.38
CA THR A 108 -0.85 15.11 -1.15
C THR A 108 -2.12 15.94 -0.92
N ASN A 109 -2.93 16.19 -1.96
CA ASN A 109 -4.14 17.00 -1.86
C ASN A 109 -5.37 16.17 -1.44
N GLU A 110 -5.95 16.53 -0.29
CA GLU A 110 -7.09 15.84 0.35
C GLU A 110 -8.37 15.81 -0.50
N ASN A 111 -8.59 16.80 -1.35
CA ASN A 111 -9.80 16.88 -2.17
C ASN A 111 -9.64 16.23 -3.56
N ASN A 112 -8.56 15.46 -3.78
CA ASN A 112 -8.30 14.82 -5.06
C ASN A 112 -8.74 13.35 -5.11
N LYS A 113 -9.29 12.94 -6.25
CA LYS A 113 -9.70 11.55 -6.51
C LYS A 113 -8.56 10.54 -6.38
N LEU A 114 -7.34 10.94 -6.76
CA LEU A 114 -6.15 10.09 -6.62
C LEU A 114 -5.80 9.88 -5.14
N SER A 115 -5.83 10.93 -4.32
CA SER A 115 -5.66 10.79 -2.85
C SER A 115 -6.72 9.85 -2.26
N HIS A 116 -7.99 10.04 -2.63
CA HIS A 116 -9.07 9.19 -2.16
C HIS A 116 -8.89 7.72 -2.55
N TYR A 117 -8.44 7.45 -3.77
CA TYR A 117 -8.12 6.10 -4.23
C TYR A 117 -7.02 5.45 -3.37
N PHE A 118 -5.93 6.17 -3.08
CA PHE A 118 -4.88 5.67 -2.20
C PHE A 118 -5.41 5.30 -0.81
N GLU A 119 -6.24 6.17 -0.23
CA GLU A 119 -6.86 5.94 1.07
C GLU A 119 -7.73 4.67 1.09
N LEU A 120 -8.53 4.45 0.04
CA LEU A 120 -9.36 3.26 -0.10
C LEU A 120 -8.51 1.98 -0.19
N VAL A 121 -7.46 1.99 -1.02
CA VAL A 121 -6.56 0.83 -1.18
C VAL A 121 -5.84 0.52 0.13
N ILE A 122 -5.28 1.51 0.80
CA ILE A 122 -4.58 1.34 2.08
C ILE A 122 -5.53 0.82 3.17
N LYS A 123 -6.74 1.38 3.23
CA LYS A 123 -7.77 0.95 4.17
C LYS A 123 -8.18 -0.50 3.94
N ASP A 124 -8.44 -0.89 2.69
CA ASP A 124 -8.88 -2.24 2.35
C ASP A 124 -7.76 -3.27 2.46
N PHE A 125 -6.54 -2.92 2.06
CA PHE A 125 -5.35 -3.71 2.37
C PHE A 125 -5.26 -3.97 3.87
N GLY A 126 -5.47 -2.93 4.68
CA GLY A 126 -5.43 -3.05 6.13
C GLY A 126 -6.43 -4.00 6.77
N LYS A 127 -7.63 -4.11 6.20
CA LYS A 127 -8.64 -5.07 6.68
C LYS A 127 -8.11 -6.50 6.58
N PHE A 128 -7.33 -6.79 5.55
CA PHE A 128 -6.86 -8.12 5.20
C PHE A 128 -5.36 -8.35 5.38
N ALA A 129 -4.59 -7.36 5.87
CA ALA A 129 -3.12 -7.37 5.87
C ALA A 129 -2.51 -8.65 6.49
N LEU A 130 -3.13 -9.19 7.54
CA LEU A 130 -2.70 -10.43 8.21
C LEU A 130 -2.89 -11.70 7.36
N SER A 131 -3.76 -11.66 6.35
CA SER A 131 -3.97 -12.75 5.40
C SER A 131 -3.01 -12.69 4.22
N ASN A 132 -2.02 -11.78 4.25
CA ASN A 132 -1.11 -11.47 3.15
C ASN A 132 -1.86 -11.33 1.81
N PRO A 133 -2.76 -10.33 1.69
CA PRO A 133 -3.62 -10.19 0.54
C PRO A 133 -2.80 -9.69 -0.65
N ASN A 134 -3.25 -9.99 -1.86
CA ASN A 134 -2.61 -9.44 -3.05
C ASN A 134 -2.90 -7.93 -3.13
N ALA A 135 -1.93 -7.09 -2.76
CA ALA A 135 -2.11 -5.64 -2.73
C ALA A 135 -2.40 -5.05 -4.11
N VAL A 136 -1.86 -5.65 -5.17
CA VAL A 136 -2.12 -5.24 -6.56
C VAL A 136 -3.57 -5.51 -6.94
N ALA A 137 -4.12 -6.67 -6.56
CA ALA A 137 -5.52 -7.00 -6.81
C ALA A 137 -6.48 -6.06 -6.06
N ILE A 138 -6.13 -5.67 -4.82
CA ILE A 138 -6.90 -4.67 -4.07
C ILE A 138 -6.83 -3.32 -4.76
N ALA A 139 -5.64 -2.90 -5.23
CA ALA A 139 -5.47 -1.66 -5.98
C ALA A 139 -6.29 -1.66 -7.29
N GLN A 140 -6.31 -2.78 -8.01
CA GLN A 140 -7.10 -2.97 -9.22
C GLN A 140 -8.62 -2.90 -8.96
N ALA A 141 -9.10 -3.46 -7.85
CA ALA A 141 -10.53 -3.43 -7.49
C ALA A 141 -11.09 -2.00 -7.31
N HIS A 142 -10.22 -1.02 -7.02
CA HIS A 142 -10.58 0.39 -6.84
C HIS A 142 -10.33 1.26 -8.09
N ASP A 143 -10.04 0.69 -9.26
CA ASP A 143 -9.68 1.44 -10.47
C ASP A 143 -10.75 2.45 -10.94
N HIS A 144 -12.01 2.18 -10.63
CA HIS A 144 -13.16 3.03 -10.91
C HIS A 144 -13.08 4.39 -10.18
N CYS A 145 -12.30 4.48 -9.11
CA CYS A 145 -12.06 5.72 -8.35
C CYS A 145 -11.02 6.65 -9.01
N ILE A 146 -10.24 6.17 -9.99
CA ILE A 146 -9.19 6.96 -10.66
C ILE A 146 -9.48 7.17 -12.15
N ALA A 147 -8.78 8.15 -12.72
CA ALA A 147 -8.89 8.46 -14.15
C ALA A 147 -8.31 7.31 -15.00
N PRO A 148 -8.87 7.04 -16.20
CA PRO A 148 -8.43 5.95 -17.07
C PRO A 148 -6.92 5.94 -17.40
N SER A 149 -6.28 7.10 -17.44
CA SER A 149 -4.84 7.20 -17.70
C SER A 149 -3.95 6.68 -16.58
N PHE A 150 -4.47 6.56 -15.36
CA PHE A 150 -3.77 5.97 -14.23
C PHE A 150 -4.13 4.48 -14.03
N ARG A 151 -5.04 3.92 -14.82
CA ARG A 151 -5.46 2.52 -14.75
C ARG A 151 -4.47 1.58 -15.42
N THR A 152 -3.29 1.47 -14.83
CA THR A 152 -2.17 0.68 -15.35
C THR A 152 -1.59 -0.23 -14.28
N ASP A 153 -1.05 -1.39 -14.68
CA ASP A 153 -0.41 -2.33 -13.75
C ASP A 153 0.74 -1.71 -12.96
N ALA A 154 1.46 -0.75 -13.56
CA ALA A 154 2.51 -0.01 -12.87
C ALA A 154 1.94 0.81 -11.70
N VAL A 155 0.85 1.55 -11.91
CA VAL A 155 0.19 2.32 -10.85
C VAL A 155 -0.35 1.40 -9.77
N TYR A 156 -1.05 0.31 -10.15
CA TYR A 156 -1.58 -0.65 -9.19
C TYR A 156 -0.47 -1.29 -8.34
N SER A 157 0.66 -1.64 -8.96
CA SER A 157 1.83 -2.18 -8.27
C SER A 157 2.42 -1.19 -7.28
N VAL A 158 2.57 0.07 -7.68
CA VAL A 158 3.13 1.11 -6.81
C VAL A 158 2.22 1.38 -5.62
N VAL A 159 0.91 1.58 -5.85
CA VAL A 159 -0.05 1.82 -4.75
C VAL A 159 -0.13 0.62 -3.80
N GLY A 160 -0.14 -0.59 -4.35
CA GLY A 160 -0.12 -1.82 -3.55
C GLY A 160 1.12 -1.92 -2.65
N LYS A 161 2.31 -1.69 -3.21
CA LYS A 161 3.58 -1.71 -2.44
C LYS A 161 3.64 -0.61 -1.37
N ILE A 162 3.03 0.56 -1.61
CA ILE A 162 2.92 1.61 -0.60
C ILE A 162 2.03 1.15 0.55
N ALA A 163 0.87 0.56 0.25
CA ALA A 163 0.00 0.00 1.27
C ALA A 163 0.72 -1.07 2.10
N GLU A 164 1.43 -2.00 1.46
CA GLU A 164 2.26 -3.00 2.13
C GLU A 164 3.31 -2.36 3.05
N ALA A 165 4.10 -1.41 2.55
CA ALA A 165 5.15 -0.75 3.31
C ALA A 165 4.58 0.00 4.54
N ILE A 166 3.44 0.66 4.41
CA ILE A 166 2.78 1.36 5.52
C ILE A 166 2.36 0.37 6.61
N PHE A 167 1.80 -0.77 6.22
CA PHE A 167 1.39 -1.80 7.16
C PHE A 167 2.59 -2.46 7.85
N GLN A 168 3.67 -2.70 7.11
CA GLN A 168 4.93 -3.20 7.67
C GLN A 168 5.51 -2.22 8.69
N LEU A 169 5.56 -0.92 8.38
CA LEU A 169 6.00 0.11 9.33
C LEU A 169 5.09 0.16 10.58
N THR A 170 3.78 0.07 10.38
CA THR A 170 2.81 0.10 11.48
C THR A 170 3.02 -1.07 12.44
N ASP A 171 3.20 -2.28 11.90
CA ASP A 171 3.40 -3.50 12.68
C ASP A 171 4.80 -3.55 13.33
N GLN A 172 5.86 -3.24 12.57
CA GLN A 172 7.25 -3.29 13.03
C GLN A 172 7.50 -2.36 14.23
N TYR A 173 6.92 -1.16 14.20
CA TYR A 173 7.15 -0.15 15.24
C TYR A 173 5.98 -0.03 16.24
N GLY A 174 4.93 -0.85 16.11
CA GLY A 174 3.74 -0.79 16.97
C GLY A 174 3.08 0.59 16.96
N LEU A 175 2.98 1.19 15.77
CA LEU A 175 2.52 2.57 15.58
C LEU A 175 1.05 2.75 15.99
N ASP A 176 0.25 1.68 15.93
CA ASP A 176 -1.14 1.68 16.35
C ASP A 176 -1.32 1.96 17.85
N GLU A 177 -0.31 1.65 18.66
CA GLU A 177 -0.29 1.84 20.10
C GLU A 177 0.20 3.23 20.53
N GLN A 178 0.73 4.03 19.61
CA GLN A 178 1.33 5.32 19.91
C GLN A 178 0.27 6.44 19.87
N HIS A 179 0.35 7.38 20.82
CA HIS A 179 -0.52 8.56 20.79
C HIS A 179 -0.23 9.45 19.58
N ASP A 180 1.06 9.63 19.25
CA ASP A 180 1.54 10.35 18.06
C ASP A 180 2.48 9.43 17.25
N PRO A 181 1.92 8.61 16.35
CA PRO A 181 2.65 7.57 15.64
C PRO A 181 3.73 8.08 14.70
N LEU A 182 3.48 9.19 13.99
CA LEU A 182 4.47 9.78 13.09
C LEU A 182 5.64 10.38 13.83
N ARG A 183 5.37 11.14 14.91
CA ARG A 183 6.43 11.72 15.73
C ARG A 183 7.29 10.63 16.36
N PHE A 184 6.69 9.53 16.79
CA PHE A 184 7.41 8.37 17.30
C PHE A 184 8.27 7.71 16.20
N LEU A 185 7.70 7.50 15.01
CA LEU A 185 8.41 6.90 13.88
C LEU A 185 9.61 7.76 13.43
N ASP A 186 9.44 9.08 13.37
CA ASP A 186 10.53 10.01 13.06
C ASP A 186 11.67 9.95 14.09
N ALA A 187 11.35 9.72 15.37
CA ALA A 187 12.35 9.63 16.44
C ALA A 187 13.11 8.30 16.45
N VAL A 188 12.43 7.20 16.12
CA VAL A 188 12.99 5.84 16.23
C VAL A 188 13.60 5.35 14.90
N ALA A 189 13.11 5.84 13.77
CA ALA A 189 13.55 5.42 12.44
C ALA A 189 13.52 6.58 11.42
N PRO A 190 14.35 7.64 11.59
CA PRO A 190 14.26 8.88 10.78
C PRO A 190 14.38 8.68 9.26
N ASP A 191 15.05 7.61 8.83
CA ASP A 191 15.26 7.26 7.41
C ASP A 191 14.12 6.40 6.83
N TRP A 192 13.00 6.22 7.56
CA TRP A 192 11.86 5.43 7.11
C TRP A 192 11.32 5.83 5.72
N PRO A 193 11.36 7.09 5.23
CA PRO A 193 10.84 7.39 3.89
C PRO A 193 11.61 6.68 2.77
N ALA A 194 12.89 6.36 2.99
CA ALA A 194 13.71 5.62 2.02
C ALA A 194 13.25 4.17 1.85
N THR A 195 12.42 3.64 2.75
CA THR A 195 11.86 2.29 2.63
C THR A 195 10.60 2.25 1.77
N LEU A 196 10.02 3.40 1.41
CA LEU A 196 8.87 3.46 0.52
C LEU A 196 9.28 3.17 -0.94
N PRO A 197 8.43 2.52 -1.74
CA PRO A 197 8.70 2.19 -3.15
C PRO A 197 8.60 3.43 -4.08
N LEU A 198 8.71 4.64 -3.53
CA LEU A 198 8.60 5.91 -4.22
C LEU A 198 9.84 6.74 -3.93
N ASN A 199 10.43 7.34 -4.97
CA ASN A 199 11.44 8.37 -4.79
C ASN A 199 10.75 9.72 -4.51
N ILE A 200 10.37 9.93 -3.24
CA ILE A 200 9.66 11.11 -2.76
C ILE A 200 10.49 11.83 -1.71
N ASP A 201 10.43 13.16 -1.76
CA ASP A 201 11.04 14.01 -0.74
C ASP A 201 10.39 13.76 0.63
N HIS A 202 11.15 13.92 1.72
CA HIS A 202 10.75 13.57 3.09
C HIS A 202 9.41 14.20 3.50
N ASP A 203 9.20 15.47 3.17
CA ASP A 203 7.96 16.20 3.51
C ASP A 203 6.74 15.67 2.75
N VAL A 204 6.92 15.27 1.48
CA VAL A 204 5.85 14.67 0.66
C VAL A 204 5.51 13.27 1.19
N ALA A 205 6.54 12.50 1.55
CA ALA A 205 6.39 11.20 2.20
C ALA A 205 5.61 11.33 3.51
N LYS A 206 5.92 12.33 4.34
CA LYS A 206 5.19 12.63 5.57
C LYS A 206 3.73 12.96 5.32
N GLY A 207 3.43 13.82 4.35
CA GLY A 207 2.04 14.20 4.03
C GLY A 207 1.20 13.02 3.53
N LEU A 208 1.79 12.13 2.72
CA LEU A 208 1.17 10.88 2.29
C LEU A 208 0.99 9.91 3.46
N LEU A 209 2.05 9.68 4.23
CA LEU A 209 2.03 8.72 5.33
C LEU A 209 1.14 9.18 6.48
N ASN A 210 1.07 10.47 6.82
CA ASN A 210 0.18 10.93 7.91
C ASN A 210 -1.27 10.48 7.70
N ARG A 211 -1.76 10.60 6.47
CA ARG A 211 -3.14 10.24 6.13
C ARG A 211 -3.30 8.74 5.97
N ALA A 212 -2.37 8.11 5.26
CA ALA A 212 -2.41 6.68 5.03
C ALA A 212 -2.16 5.86 6.30
N LEU A 213 -1.18 6.26 7.11
CA LEU A 213 -0.91 5.74 8.45
C LEU A 213 -2.08 6.03 9.38
N GLY A 214 -2.71 7.21 9.31
CA GLY A 214 -3.93 7.49 10.06
C GLY A 214 -5.05 6.49 9.77
N GLN A 215 -5.28 6.17 8.48
CA GLN A 215 -6.24 5.14 8.07
C GLN A 215 -5.79 3.73 8.47
N ALA A 216 -4.50 3.40 8.25
CA ALA A 216 -3.93 2.11 8.62
C ALA A 216 -4.04 1.87 10.13
N ILE A 217 -3.73 2.88 10.95
CA ILE A 217 -3.86 2.88 12.40
C ILE A 217 -5.32 2.86 12.82
N ALA A 218 -6.21 3.63 12.18
CA ALA A 218 -7.63 3.57 12.49
C ALA A 218 -8.22 2.18 12.21
N VAL A 219 -7.85 1.57 11.08
CA VAL A 219 -8.18 0.17 10.77
C VAL A 219 -7.52 -0.75 11.80
N GLN A 220 -6.24 -0.52 12.13
CA GLN A 220 -5.46 -1.22 13.15
C GLN A 220 -5.84 -0.93 14.60
N ARG A 221 -6.81 -0.05 14.85
CA ARG A 221 -7.41 0.19 16.18
C ARG A 221 -8.82 -0.36 16.28
N ARG A 222 -9.55 -0.43 15.16
CA ARG A 222 -10.97 -0.82 15.10
C ARG A 222 -11.22 -2.33 15.03
N LEU A 223 -10.37 -3.09 14.35
CA LEU A 223 -10.46 -4.56 14.41
C LEU A 223 -10.08 -5.02 15.84
N PRO A 224 -10.56 -6.17 16.32
CA PRO A 224 -9.99 -6.79 17.50
C PRO A 224 -8.57 -7.26 17.15
N HIS A 225 -7.52 -6.46 17.42
CA HIS A 225 -6.16 -6.70 16.89
C HIS A 225 -5.32 -7.72 17.64
N SER A 226 -5.79 -8.11 18.80
CA SER A 226 -5.03 -8.98 19.69
C SER A 226 -5.19 -10.45 19.31
N VAL A 227 -6.39 -10.85 18.88
CA VAL A 227 -6.70 -12.23 18.50
C VAL A 227 -7.65 -12.25 17.31
N ARG A 228 -7.30 -12.99 16.25
CA ARG A 228 -8.14 -13.12 15.05
C ARG A 228 -8.09 -14.51 14.46
N LEU A 229 -9.26 -15.03 14.08
CA LEU A 229 -9.40 -16.22 13.26
C LEU A 229 -9.37 -15.89 11.76
N ILE A 230 -8.52 -16.58 11.01
CA ILE A 230 -8.34 -16.40 9.56
C ILE A 230 -8.80 -17.67 8.86
N ARG A 231 -9.76 -17.52 7.94
CA ARG A 231 -10.19 -18.55 7.00
C ARG A 231 -9.88 -18.07 5.58
N ARG A 232 -9.06 -18.80 4.84
CA ARG A 232 -8.68 -18.46 3.47
C ARG A 232 -9.04 -19.62 2.54
N LEU A 233 -9.62 -19.28 1.39
CA LEU A 233 -9.79 -20.17 0.25
C LEU A 233 -8.88 -19.67 -0.87
N THR A 234 -7.98 -20.52 -1.34
CA THR A 234 -7.07 -20.22 -2.45
C THR A 234 -7.37 -21.16 -3.60
N GLN A 235 -7.66 -20.60 -4.75
CA GLN A 235 -7.82 -21.37 -5.97
C GLN A 235 -6.43 -21.79 -6.47
N THR A 236 -6.22 -23.09 -6.63
CA THR A 236 -4.98 -23.67 -7.18
C THR A 236 -5.24 -24.26 -8.55
N TYR A 237 -4.36 -23.92 -9.49
CA TYR A 237 -4.37 -24.49 -10.84
C TYR A 237 -3.39 -25.65 -10.88
N ASN A 238 -3.81 -26.80 -11.40
CA ASN A 238 -2.91 -27.92 -11.62
C ASN A 238 -2.08 -27.67 -12.90
N PRO A 239 -0.76 -27.40 -12.80
CA PRO A 239 0.07 -27.10 -13.96
C PRO A 239 0.28 -28.32 -14.88
N HIS A 240 -0.04 -29.54 -14.43
CA HIS A 240 0.08 -30.76 -15.24
C HIS A 240 -1.12 -31.04 -16.16
N ALA A 241 -2.15 -30.19 -16.14
CA ALA A 241 -3.30 -30.32 -17.03
C ALA A 241 -2.99 -29.97 -18.51
N PHE A 242 -1.80 -29.43 -18.82
CA PHE A 242 -1.40 -29.05 -20.18
C PHE A 242 -0.96 -30.23 -21.10
N VAL A 243 -1.00 -31.48 -20.61
CA VAL A 243 -0.53 -32.65 -21.38
C VAL A 243 -1.68 -33.43 -22.04
N ALA A 244 -2.94 -33.03 -21.86
CA ALA A 244 -4.06 -33.62 -22.57
C ALA A 244 -4.63 -32.63 -23.60
N ASP A 245 -4.76 -33.09 -24.84
CA ASP A 245 -5.28 -32.35 -26.02
C ASP A 245 -6.80 -32.02 -25.93
N ASP A 246 -7.35 -31.94 -24.72
CA ASP A 246 -8.75 -31.60 -24.48
C ASP A 246 -8.84 -30.24 -23.80
N PHE A 247 -9.37 -29.26 -24.53
CA PHE A 247 -9.72 -27.91 -24.06
C PHE A 247 -10.89 -27.90 -23.05
N GLN A 248 -11.05 -28.96 -22.25
CA GLN A 248 -12.08 -29.06 -21.23
C GLN A 248 -11.46 -28.99 -19.84
N GLN A 249 -11.67 -27.82 -19.21
CA GLN A 249 -11.57 -27.57 -17.77
C GLN A 249 -10.24 -27.98 -17.14
N ALA A 250 -9.31 -27.03 -17.03
CA ALA A 250 -8.29 -27.10 -16.00
C ALA A 250 -9.00 -27.41 -14.67
N GLU A 251 -8.75 -28.59 -14.09
CA GLU A 251 -9.36 -29.01 -12.83
C GLU A 251 -9.05 -27.95 -11.77
N GLN A 252 -10.07 -27.18 -11.42
CA GLN A 252 -9.96 -26.16 -10.39
C GLN A 252 -9.96 -26.87 -9.05
N SER A 253 -8.84 -26.81 -8.34
CA SER A 253 -8.77 -27.28 -6.97
C SER A 253 -8.83 -26.08 -6.03
N TRP A 254 -9.52 -26.23 -4.91
CA TRP A 254 -9.53 -25.23 -3.84
C TRP A 254 -8.71 -25.77 -2.69
N THR A 255 -7.75 -24.97 -2.24
CA THR A 255 -7.06 -25.19 -0.97
C THR A 255 -7.63 -24.24 0.06
N TYR A 256 -7.81 -24.74 1.28
CA TYR A 256 -8.26 -23.95 2.42
C TYR A 256 -7.11 -23.83 3.41
N GLN A 257 -7.08 -22.71 4.13
CA GLN A 257 -6.12 -22.46 5.19
C GLN A 257 -6.86 -21.87 6.38
N LEU A 258 -6.63 -22.44 7.56
CA LEU A 258 -7.17 -21.98 8.82
C LEU A 258 -6.03 -21.60 9.77
N ALA A 259 -6.02 -20.36 10.24
CA ALA A 259 -5.00 -19.86 11.14
C ALA A 259 -5.59 -18.95 12.20
N ILE A 260 -4.86 -18.77 13.30
CA ILE A 260 -5.14 -17.75 14.30
C ILE A 260 -3.96 -16.81 14.44
N SER A 261 -4.22 -15.52 14.28
CA SER A 261 -3.23 -14.47 14.50
C SER A 261 -3.32 -14.00 15.94
N LEU A 262 -2.18 -14.03 16.64
CA LEU A 262 -2.01 -13.55 18.01
C LEU A 262 -0.86 -12.56 18.07
N ARG A 263 -1.09 -11.36 18.59
CA ARG A 263 0.02 -10.43 18.88
C ARG A 263 0.82 -10.94 20.09
N THR A 264 2.13 -10.75 20.04
CA THR A 264 3.04 -11.06 21.17
C THR A 264 2.82 -10.15 22.37
N ARG A 265 2.03 -9.08 22.21
CA ARG A 265 1.66 -8.13 23.26
C ARG A 265 0.16 -7.87 23.21
N LEU A 266 -0.55 -8.13 24.29
CA LEU A 266 -1.99 -7.87 24.40
C LEU A 266 -2.28 -6.85 25.50
N ASN A 267 -3.15 -5.88 25.23
CA ASN A 267 -3.62 -4.95 26.24
C ASN A 267 -4.47 -5.69 27.30
N ALA A 268 -4.20 -5.44 28.59
CA ALA A 268 -4.86 -6.13 29.68
C ALA A 268 -6.37 -5.84 29.75
N GLN A 269 -6.79 -4.61 29.46
CA GLN A 269 -8.20 -4.21 29.41
C GLN A 269 -8.93 -4.89 28.25
N TYR A 270 -8.27 -5.02 27.09
CA TYR A 270 -8.82 -5.78 25.98
C TYR A 270 -9.05 -7.25 26.36
N VAL A 271 -8.06 -7.91 26.98
CA VAL A 271 -8.20 -9.32 27.41
C VAL A 271 -9.31 -9.47 28.45
N GLN A 272 -9.41 -8.53 29.39
CA GLN A 272 -10.50 -8.46 30.37
C GLN A 272 -11.87 -8.35 29.68
N GLN A 273 -12.02 -7.45 28.71
CA GLN A 273 -13.27 -7.29 27.95
C GLN A 273 -13.60 -8.53 27.12
N LEU A 274 -12.61 -9.12 26.45
CA LEU A 274 -12.77 -10.31 25.61
C LEU A 274 -13.34 -11.49 26.40
N PHE A 275 -12.85 -11.72 27.63
CA PHE A 275 -13.31 -12.80 28.50
C PHE A 275 -14.40 -12.38 29.49
N GLY A 276 -14.90 -11.14 29.43
CA GLY A 276 -15.92 -10.62 30.35
C GLY A 276 -15.48 -10.56 31.82
N MET A 277 -14.21 -10.28 32.08
CA MET A 277 -13.60 -10.33 33.42
C MET A 277 -13.19 -8.95 33.94
N GLN A 278 -13.37 -8.71 35.23
CA GLN A 278 -12.86 -7.49 35.88
C GLN A 278 -11.37 -7.55 36.20
N VAL A 279 -10.83 -8.73 36.53
CA VAL A 279 -9.41 -8.93 36.87
C VAL A 279 -8.92 -10.25 36.28
N MET A 280 -7.93 -10.17 35.38
CA MET A 280 -7.21 -11.36 34.88
C MET A 280 -6.00 -11.68 35.78
N PRO A 281 -5.60 -12.97 35.89
CA PRO A 281 -4.44 -13.38 36.66
C PRO A 281 -3.15 -12.89 35.98
N GLU A 282 -2.04 -12.87 36.73
CA GLU A 282 -0.73 -12.48 36.19
C GLU A 282 -0.22 -13.43 35.09
N ARG A 283 -0.67 -14.68 35.11
CA ARG A 283 -0.31 -15.70 34.12
C ARG A 283 -1.53 -16.51 33.73
N PHE A 284 -1.65 -16.80 32.43
CA PHE A 284 -2.67 -17.70 31.90
C PHE A 284 -2.17 -18.37 30.62
N SER A 285 -2.83 -19.47 30.25
CA SER A 285 -2.65 -20.15 28.96
C SER A 285 -3.87 -19.89 28.08
N LEU A 286 -3.64 -19.58 26.81
CA LEU A 286 -4.68 -19.30 25.82
C LEU A 286 -4.83 -20.51 24.89
N PHE A 287 -6.05 -20.94 24.65
CA PHE A 287 -6.39 -22.10 23.82
C PHE A 287 -7.39 -21.72 22.73
N ALA A 288 -7.28 -22.36 21.57
CA ALA A 288 -8.38 -22.46 20.61
C ALA A 288 -9.19 -23.72 20.93
N MET A 289 -10.51 -23.58 20.91
CA MET A 289 -11.49 -24.63 21.17
C MET A 289 -12.28 -24.88 19.90
N GLY A 290 -11.85 -25.86 19.11
CA GLY A 290 -12.66 -26.45 18.04
C GLY A 290 -13.08 -27.86 18.44
N LYS A 291 -12.70 -28.87 17.66
CA LYS A 291 -12.97 -30.28 18.01
C LYS A 291 -12.19 -30.76 19.25
N LYS A 292 -11.04 -30.15 19.53
CA LYS A 292 -10.16 -30.44 20.68
C LYS A 292 -9.56 -29.13 21.21
N PRO A 293 -9.15 -29.03 22.48
CA PRO A 293 -8.39 -27.86 22.94
C PRO A 293 -6.99 -27.85 22.33
N LEU A 294 -6.58 -26.73 21.72
CA LEU A 294 -5.24 -26.50 21.19
C LEU A 294 -4.58 -25.32 21.92
N LEU A 295 -3.43 -25.54 22.55
CA LEU A 295 -2.68 -24.48 23.24
C LEU A 295 -2.07 -23.54 22.20
N LEU A 296 -2.45 -22.26 22.26
CA LEU A 296 -1.97 -21.25 21.33
C LEU A 296 -0.80 -20.46 21.90
N ALA A 297 -0.91 -20.01 23.16
CA ALA A 297 0.08 -19.15 23.76
C ALA A 297 0.06 -19.23 25.29
N LYS A 298 1.18 -18.88 25.91
CA LYS A 298 1.28 -18.59 27.35
C LYS A 298 1.45 -17.09 27.54
N ALA A 299 0.59 -16.50 28.36
CA ALA A 299 0.60 -15.08 28.63
C ALA A 299 1.14 -14.79 30.04
N PHE A 300 1.97 -13.77 30.17
CA PHE A 300 2.42 -13.24 31.46
C PHE A 300 2.33 -11.72 31.50
N ARG A 301 1.96 -11.17 32.66
CA ARG A 301 1.92 -9.73 32.91
C ARG A 301 3.22 -9.27 33.55
N PRO A 302 4.04 -8.43 32.90
CA PRO A 302 5.26 -7.89 33.48
C PRO A 302 4.97 -6.98 34.69
N LYS A 303 5.83 -7.00 35.71
CA LYS A 303 5.69 -6.10 36.87
C LYS A 303 5.96 -4.63 36.55
N ASN A 304 6.81 -4.38 35.55
CA ASN A 304 7.21 -3.03 35.11
C ASN A 304 6.22 -2.41 34.11
N ASN A 305 5.27 -3.18 33.57
CA ASN A 305 4.24 -2.70 32.67
C ASN A 305 2.97 -3.55 32.82
N THR A 306 2.11 -3.16 33.75
CA THR A 306 0.90 -3.90 34.10
C THR A 306 -0.26 -3.70 33.11
N GLU A 307 -0.12 -2.80 32.15
CA GLU A 307 -1.16 -2.55 31.15
C GLU A 307 -1.20 -3.62 30.06
N ARG A 308 -0.21 -4.52 30.03
CA ARG A 308 -0.03 -5.48 28.93
C ARG A 308 0.36 -6.87 29.38
N TYR A 309 -0.09 -7.86 28.63
CA TYR A 309 0.41 -9.22 28.66
C TYR A 309 1.43 -9.42 27.54
N LEU A 310 2.53 -10.09 27.85
CA LEU A 310 3.45 -10.64 26.87
C LEU A 310 3.07 -12.10 26.60
N LEU A 311 2.96 -12.46 25.32
CA LEU A 311 2.56 -13.78 24.86
C LEU A 311 3.76 -14.50 24.27
N ASP A 312 4.02 -15.69 24.81
CA ASP A 312 4.85 -16.71 24.19
C ASP A 312 3.93 -17.57 23.31
N VAL A 313 3.94 -17.30 22.00
CA VAL A 313 3.06 -17.94 21.02
C VAL A 313 3.66 -19.29 20.63
N MET A 314 2.91 -20.37 20.89
CA MET A 314 3.30 -21.75 20.63
C MET A 314 2.91 -22.22 19.22
N THR A 315 1.72 -21.80 18.75
CA THR A 315 1.23 -22.09 17.40
C THR A 315 0.23 -21.02 16.95
N SER A 316 0.25 -20.74 15.66
CA SER A 316 -0.75 -19.94 14.93
C SER A 316 -1.53 -20.77 13.91
N GLU A 317 -1.15 -22.02 13.67
CA GLU A 317 -1.82 -22.91 12.74
C GLU A 317 -2.90 -23.71 13.46
N LEU A 318 -4.09 -23.75 12.85
CA LEU A 318 -5.22 -24.51 13.36
C LEU A 318 -5.44 -25.73 12.47
N PRO A 319 -6.00 -26.84 13.01
CA PRO A 319 -6.29 -28.02 12.22
C PRO A 319 -7.23 -27.70 11.06
N ASP A 320 -6.87 -28.11 9.85
CA ASP A 320 -7.64 -27.91 8.63
C ASP A 320 -9.07 -28.45 8.73
N ASP A 321 -9.26 -29.53 9.47
CA ASP A 321 -10.57 -30.14 9.70
C ASP A 321 -11.49 -29.31 10.63
N TRP A 322 -11.02 -28.17 11.15
CA TRP A 322 -11.81 -27.19 11.90
C TRP A 322 -12.32 -26.05 11.04
N PHE A 323 -12.07 -26.04 9.72
CA PHE A 323 -12.43 -24.92 8.84
C PHE A 323 -13.90 -24.49 8.98
N ASP A 324 -14.80 -25.47 9.05
CA ASP A 324 -16.26 -25.27 9.19
C ASP A 324 -16.75 -25.29 10.65
N CYS A 325 -15.85 -25.41 11.62
CA CYS A 325 -16.22 -25.42 13.04
C CYS A 325 -16.37 -24.00 13.59
N GLU A 326 -17.27 -23.84 14.57
CA GLU A 326 -17.20 -22.73 15.50
C GLU A 326 -15.93 -22.90 16.35
N ILE A 327 -15.11 -21.86 16.44
CA ILE A 327 -13.86 -21.87 17.18
C ILE A 327 -13.96 -20.81 18.25
N GLN A 328 -13.80 -21.22 19.51
CA GLN A 328 -13.83 -20.33 20.66
C GLN A 328 -12.43 -20.18 21.25
N LEU A 329 -12.15 -19.04 21.88
CA LEU A 329 -10.96 -18.86 22.71
C LEU A 329 -11.26 -19.30 24.12
N MET A 330 -10.31 -20.00 24.74
CA MET A 330 -10.35 -20.30 26.16
C MET A 330 -9.08 -19.82 26.85
N ALA A 331 -9.22 -19.05 27.94
CA ALA A 331 -8.13 -18.75 28.86
C ALA A 331 -8.18 -19.67 30.08
N ARG A 332 -7.03 -20.19 30.52
CA ARG A 332 -6.89 -20.99 31.74
C ARG A 332 -5.77 -20.43 32.61
N GLY A 333 -6.11 -20.01 33.84
CA GLY A 333 -5.17 -19.43 34.80
C GLY A 333 -5.14 -20.18 36.13
N MET A 334 -4.02 -20.05 36.85
CA MET A 334 -3.92 -20.41 38.27
C MET A 334 -4.03 -19.12 39.09
N MET A 335 -5.01 -19.02 39.98
CA MET A 335 -5.06 -17.95 40.99
C MET A 335 -4.09 -18.27 42.12
N ALA A 336 -3.34 -17.28 42.59
CA ALA A 336 -2.41 -17.45 43.70
C ALA A 336 -3.16 -17.79 45.00
N LYS A 337 -2.72 -18.90 45.63
CA LYS A 337 -3.16 -19.44 46.93
C LYS A 337 -4.57 -20.09 46.93
N HIS A 338 -4.58 -21.39 46.62
CA HIS A 338 -5.65 -22.37 46.93
C HIS A 338 -6.92 -22.37 46.05
N GLY A 339 -6.91 -21.76 44.86
CA GLY A 339 -8.05 -21.80 43.93
C GLY A 339 -7.97 -22.93 42.90
N THR A 340 -9.12 -23.56 42.62
CA THR A 340 -9.32 -24.43 41.45
C THR A 340 -8.98 -23.68 40.15
N PRO A 341 -8.44 -24.36 39.11
CA PRO A 341 -8.22 -23.72 37.81
C PRO A 341 -9.55 -23.21 37.27
N ARG A 342 -9.62 -21.92 36.94
CA ARG A 342 -10.77 -21.35 36.24
C ARG A 342 -10.48 -21.32 34.75
N CYS A 343 -11.48 -21.71 33.98
CA CYS A 343 -11.50 -21.61 32.52
C CYS A 343 -12.51 -20.52 32.13
N TRP A 344 -12.15 -19.71 31.14
CA TRP A 344 -13.00 -18.64 30.61
C TRP A 344 -13.03 -18.75 29.10
N ALA A 345 -14.22 -18.68 28.50
CA ALA A 345 -14.41 -18.82 27.06
C ALA A 345 -14.89 -17.50 26.44
N ALA A 346 -14.46 -17.24 25.21
CA ALA A 346 -14.91 -16.13 24.37
C ALA A 346 -15.13 -16.66 22.95
N VAL A 347 -16.18 -16.21 22.27
CA VAL A 347 -16.43 -16.55 20.86
C VAL A 347 -15.60 -15.59 19.98
N LEU A 348 -14.92 -16.14 18.97
CA LEU A 348 -14.02 -15.41 18.07
C LEU A 348 -14.71 -14.79 16.87
#